data_AF-A0A515CS83-F1
#
_entry.id   AF-A0A515CS83-F1
#
_cell.length_a   1.000
_cell.length_b   1.000
_cell.length_c   1.000
_cell.angle_alpha   90.00
_cell.angle_beta   90.00
_cell.angle_gamma   90.00
#
_symmetry.space_group_name_H-M   'P 1'
#
loop_
_entity.id
_entity.type
_entity.pdbx_description
1 polymer ?
#
loop_
_entity_poly.entity_id
_entity_poly.type
_entity_poly.pdbx_seq_one_letter_code
_entity_poly.pdbx_strand_id
1 'polypeptide(L)'
;MAFWLIIIVLLVGAAALLVVPAMRHSGKSTAASRDTLNKAFYQDRLHELEQDEQQGVVAERPELVKELQQNLLNDIPGQQDTQEKPINRWALVPGVALLVVVTLGFYLKTGGLAQVLDWQQVEAQMPDLRARVANERAQPLSMEEIARLGLGLRTALQQDDRNINDWMMLGRVGMALNNATTATQAFAHAYQLDPNSLEVRLGYAEVLTRSNDPEDNKQATQMLRKMIAEDHTNMRVLSLLAFNAFEQGDFKQAIGAWQVMLKLLPANDQRAEVIKRSIEQAKTQAGEETVKLGINVTLSPQATNALPQQGTLVISVTDGTNPVPVAVKQLPLSRFPLSFSLDDSNAMMPERLLSAQHQVKVRVRISQDGLATPHAGDWFGESALQNFSGKEQIDVQINKQVP
;
A
#
# COMPACT_ATOMS: atom_id res chain seq x y z
N MET A 1 9.93 25.44 25.10
CA MET A 1 10.08 26.84 25.56
C MET A 1 10.45 27.81 24.44
N ALA A 2 11.52 27.55 23.66
CA ALA A 2 11.93 28.44 22.55
C ALA A 2 10.81 28.72 21.52
N PHE A 3 10.02 27.70 21.17
CA PHE A 3 8.89 27.82 20.24
C PHE A 3 7.87 28.90 20.66
N TRP A 4 7.40 28.85 21.92
CA TRP A 4 6.44 29.81 22.46
C TRP A 4 7.01 31.23 22.51
N LEU A 5 8.30 31.38 22.82
CA LEU A 5 8.98 32.67 22.82
C LEU A 5 8.99 33.29 21.40
N ILE A 6 9.28 32.49 20.37
CA ILE A 6 9.26 32.96 18.98
C ILE A 6 7.87 33.45 18.58
N ILE A 7 6.81 32.70 18.91
CA ILE A 7 5.43 33.12 18.62
C ILE A 7 5.10 34.44 19.29
N ILE A 8 5.46 34.60 20.56
CA ILE A 8 5.22 35.84 21.31
C ILE A 8 5.96 37.01 20.65
N VAL A 9 7.23 36.82 20.29
CA VAL A 9 8.03 37.87 19.62
C VAL A 9 7.42 38.26 18.27
N LEU A 10 6.98 37.29 17.46
CA LEU A 10 6.31 37.55 16.18
C LEU A 10 4.99 38.30 16.36
N LEU A 11 4.19 37.93 17.36
CA LEU A 11 2.91 38.57 17.64
C LEU A 11 3.11 40.01 18.14
N VAL A 12 4.10 40.25 19.00
CA VAL A 12 4.51 41.60 19.43
C VAL A 12 4.99 42.42 18.23
N GLY A 13 5.79 41.83 17.33
CA GLY A 13 6.23 42.49 16.10
C GLY A 13 5.07 42.87 15.17
N ALA A 14 4.12 41.96 14.96
CA ALA A 14 2.92 42.21 14.16
C ALA A 14 2.02 43.31 14.78
N ALA A 15 1.84 43.28 16.11
CA ALA A 15 1.12 44.33 16.82
C ALA A 15 1.84 45.69 16.72
N ALA A 16 3.18 45.71 16.81
CA ALA A 16 3.97 46.92 16.64
C ALA A 16 3.83 47.51 15.22
N LEU A 17 3.78 46.68 14.17
CA LEU A 17 3.54 47.14 12.80
C LEU A 17 2.17 47.79 12.61
N LEU A 18 1.15 47.37 13.38
CA LEU A 18 -0.18 47.99 13.36
C LEU A 18 -0.17 49.31 14.15
N VAL A 19 0.41 49.30 15.36
CA VAL A 19 0.31 50.40 16.32
C VAL A 19 1.25 51.57 15.99
N VAL A 20 2.50 51.30 15.58
CA VAL A 20 3.53 52.33 15.40
C VAL A 20 3.19 53.33 14.28
N PRO A 21 2.76 52.92 13.07
CA PRO A 21 2.39 53.87 12.01
C PRO A 21 1.16 54.70 12.39
N ALA A 22 0.18 54.09 13.06
CA ALA A 22 -1.04 54.75 13.53
C ALA A 22 -0.73 55.83 14.58
N MET A 23 0.22 55.57 15.48
CA MET A 23 0.68 56.56 16.47
C MET A 23 1.53 57.69 15.86
N ARG A 24 2.25 57.43 14.76
CA ARG A 24 3.13 58.43 14.12
C ARG A 24 2.40 59.44 13.22
N HIS A 25 1.22 59.10 12.70
CA HIS A 25 0.47 59.97 11.77
C HIS A 25 -0.38 61.06 12.45
N SER A 26 -0.57 61.02 13.77
CA SER A 26 -1.46 61.96 14.48
C SER A 26 -0.86 63.34 14.81
N GLY A 27 0.17 63.80 14.09
CA GLY A 27 0.99 64.94 14.54
C GLY A 27 1.46 65.94 13.49
N LYS A 28 1.05 65.85 12.22
CA LYS A 28 1.37 66.86 11.20
C LYS A 28 0.09 67.39 10.59
N SER A 29 -0.43 68.49 11.13
CA SER A 29 -1.55 69.17 10.49
C SER A 29 -1.09 69.68 9.12
N THR A 30 -1.71 69.15 8.08
CA THR A 30 -1.54 69.63 6.70
C THR A 30 -1.87 71.12 6.58
N ALA A 31 -2.74 71.64 7.46
CA ALA A 31 -3.09 73.06 7.57
C ALA A 31 -1.91 73.96 7.97
N ALA A 32 -1.15 73.62 9.02
CA ALA A 32 0.00 74.44 9.45
C ALA A 32 1.11 74.50 8.40
N SER A 33 1.24 73.45 7.57
CA SER A 33 2.18 73.43 6.45
C SER A 33 1.72 74.25 5.25
N ARG A 34 0.41 74.51 5.08
CA ARG A 34 -0.12 75.31 3.98
C ARG A 34 -0.08 76.80 4.27
N ASP A 35 -0.44 77.20 5.49
CA ASP A 35 -0.39 78.63 5.88
C ASP A 35 1.05 79.16 5.90
N THR A 36 1.99 78.34 6.34
CA THR A 36 3.42 78.66 6.29
C THR A 36 3.93 78.79 4.85
N LEU A 37 3.46 77.94 3.92
CA LEU A 37 3.78 78.02 2.50
C LEU A 37 3.16 79.26 1.83
N ASN A 38 1.89 79.54 2.08
CA ASN A 38 1.19 80.70 1.52
C ASN A 38 1.84 82.01 1.98
N LYS A 39 2.24 82.08 3.26
CA LYS A 39 3.00 83.22 3.79
C LYS A 39 4.37 83.37 3.17
N ALA A 40 5.08 82.26 2.90
CA ALA A 40 6.37 82.29 2.20
C ALA A 40 6.21 82.81 0.77
N PHE A 41 5.24 82.30 0.01
CA PHE A 41 4.97 82.79 -1.35
C PHE A 41 4.58 84.27 -1.40
N TYR A 42 3.79 84.73 -0.43
CA TYR A 42 3.45 86.15 -0.31
C TYR A 42 4.70 87.02 -0.12
N GLN A 43 5.64 86.59 0.73
CA GLN A 43 6.88 87.31 0.99
C GLN A 43 7.83 87.32 -0.21
N ASP A 44 7.92 86.21 -0.94
CA ASP A 44 8.69 86.12 -2.19
C ASP A 44 8.10 87.07 -3.25
N ARG A 45 6.77 87.09 -3.41
CA ARG A 45 6.11 87.95 -4.39
C ARG A 45 6.25 89.44 -4.06
N LEU A 46 6.32 89.80 -2.77
CA LEU A 46 6.61 91.17 -2.36
C LEU A 46 8.04 91.61 -2.73
N HIS A 47 9.02 90.71 -2.60
CA HIS A 47 10.40 90.98 -3.03
C HIS A 47 10.51 91.11 -4.55
N GLU A 48 9.80 90.26 -5.29
CA GLU A 48 9.75 90.32 -6.76
C GLU A 48 9.16 91.66 -7.24
N LEU A 49 8.03 92.08 -6.67
CA LEU A 49 7.41 93.38 -6.99
C LEU A 49 8.32 94.57 -6.67
N GLU A 50 9.13 94.48 -5.62
CA GLU A 50 10.11 95.52 -5.28
C GLU A 50 11.27 95.58 -6.29
N GLN A 51 11.74 94.43 -6.77
CA GLN A 51 12.75 94.37 -7.83
C GLN A 51 12.20 94.89 -9.17
N ASP A 52 10.98 94.53 -9.52
CA ASP A 52 10.32 94.95 -10.76
C ASP A 52 10.04 96.47 -10.79
N GLU A 53 9.71 97.07 -9.64
CA GLU A 53 9.56 98.53 -9.51
C GLU A 53 10.91 99.24 -9.70
N GLN A 54 11.99 98.72 -9.12
CA GLN A 54 13.34 99.27 -9.31
C GLN A 54 13.82 99.18 -10.76
N GLN A 55 13.37 98.16 -11.50
CA GLN A 55 13.66 97.97 -12.92
C GLN A 55 12.71 98.76 -13.84
N GLY A 56 11.73 99.48 -13.28
CA GLY A 56 10.75 100.27 -14.03
C GLY A 56 9.70 99.45 -14.77
N VAL A 57 9.57 98.16 -14.45
CA VAL A 57 8.58 97.23 -15.04
C VAL A 57 7.20 97.45 -14.41
N VAL A 58 7.16 97.86 -13.14
CA VAL A 58 5.94 98.11 -12.37
C VAL A 58 5.91 99.56 -11.90
N ALA A 59 4.81 100.27 -12.15
CA ALA A 59 4.64 101.69 -11.77
C ALA A 59 3.76 101.91 -10.52
N GLU A 60 2.89 100.96 -10.19
CA GLU A 60 1.84 101.10 -9.16
C GLU A 60 1.91 100.00 -8.11
N ARG A 61 3.10 99.81 -7.50
CA ARG A 61 3.33 98.81 -6.46
C ARG A 61 2.30 98.82 -5.32
N PRO A 62 1.86 99.98 -4.78
CA PRO A 62 0.92 99.99 -3.66
C PRO A 62 -0.42 99.31 -3.96
N GLU A 63 -0.89 99.39 -5.21
CA GLU A 63 -2.15 98.75 -5.62
C GLU A 63 -1.98 97.24 -5.80
N LEU A 64 -0.88 96.80 -6.41
CA LEU A 64 -0.56 95.37 -6.56
C LEU A 64 -0.33 94.68 -5.20
N VAL A 65 0.31 95.37 -4.25
CA VAL A 65 0.46 94.87 -2.88
C VAL A 65 -0.90 94.71 -2.20
N LYS A 66 -1.82 95.65 -2.43
CA LYS A 66 -3.19 95.60 -1.89
C LYS A 66 -3.99 94.44 -2.50
N GLU A 67 -3.86 94.21 -3.81
CA GLU A 67 -4.47 93.06 -4.49
C GLU A 67 -3.89 91.75 -3.95
N LEU A 68 -2.57 91.66 -3.78
CA LEU A 68 -1.91 90.48 -3.21
C LEU A 68 -2.37 90.20 -1.78
N GLN A 69 -2.59 91.24 -0.96
CA GLN A 69 -3.16 91.11 0.38
C GLN A 69 -4.61 90.60 0.33
N GLN A 70 -5.43 91.12 -0.60
CA GLN A 70 -6.81 90.65 -0.79
C GLN A 70 -6.85 89.20 -1.26
N ASN A 71 -5.98 88.80 -2.19
CA ASN A 71 -5.86 87.43 -2.65
C ASN A 71 -5.41 86.51 -1.51
N LEU A 72 -4.43 86.91 -0.70
CA LEU A 72 -4.01 86.13 0.48
C LEU A 72 -5.16 85.96 1.48
N LEU A 73 -5.96 87.01 1.72
CA LEU A 73 -7.14 86.96 2.60
C LEU A 73 -8.24 86.05 2.05
N ASN A 74 -8.44 86.02 0.73
CA ASN A 74 -9.42 85.18 0.06
C ASN A 74 -8.97 83.71 -0.06
N ASP A 75 -7.66 83.47 -0.20
CA ASP A 75 -7.04 82.13 -0.28
C ASP A 75 -6.79 81.49 1.09
N ILE A 76 -7.21 82.14 2.19
CA ILE A 76 -7.38 81.48 3.49
C ILE A 76 -8.78 80.86 3.47
N PRO A 77 -8.95 79.56 3.13
CA PRO A 77 -10.24 78.91 3.25
C PRO A 77 -10.73 79.09 4.69
N GLY A 78 -11.99 79.53 4.85
CA GLY A 78 -12.58 79.77 6.16
C GLY A 78 -12.30 78.58 7.08
N GLN A 79 -11.72 78.87 8.25
CA GLN A 79 -11.32 77.89 9.27
C GLN A 79 -12.49 76.98 9.66
N GLN A 80 -12.74 75.96 8.85
CA GLN A 80 -13.14 74.67 9.36
C GLN A 80 -11.83 74.01 9.72
N ASP A 81 -11.35 74.30 10.93
CA ASP A 81 -10.45 73.39 11.62
C ASP A 81 -11.21 72.07 11.75
N THR A 82 -11.15 71.22 10.72
CA THR A 82 -11.25 69.79 10.93
C THR A 82 -10.02 69.44 11.75
N GLN A 83 -10.14 69.65 13.07
CA GLN A 83 -9.22 69.08 14.04
C GLN A 83 -9.16 67.59 13.72
N GLU A 84 -8.08 67.16 13.08
CA GLU A 84 -7.78 65.74 12.94
C GLU A 84 -7.66 65.20 14.35
N LYS A 85 -8.75 64.60 14.85
CA LYS A 85 -8.74 64.00 16.18
C LYS A 85 -7.68 62.90 16.14
N PRO A 86 -6.63 62.97 16.99
CA PRO A 86 -5.63 61.91 17.04
C PRO A 86 -6.35 60.60 17.32
N ILE A 87 -5.97 59.54 16.61
CA ILE A 87 -6.55 58.21 16.84
C ILE A 87 -6.34 57.88 18.32
N ASN A 88 -7.44 57.75 19.07
CA ASN A 88 -7.38 57.37 20.47
C ASN A 88 -6.66 56.01 20.55
N ARG A 89 -5.64 55.88 21.42
CA ARG A 89 -4.89 54.63 21.58
C ARG A 89 -5.80 53.44 21.90
N TRP A 90 -6.92 53.69 22.57
CA TRP A 90 -7.97 52.70 22.83
C TRP A 90 -8.68 52.20 21.57
N ALA A 91 -8.69 52.97 20.48
CA ALA A 91 -9.24 52.54 19.19
C ALA A 91 -8.38 51.46 18.49
N LEU A 92 -7.12 51.28 18.90
CA LEU A 92 -6.24 50.21 18.40
C LEU A 92 -6.43 48.90 19.16
N VAL A 93 -6.99 48.94 20.38
CA VAL A 93 -7.20 47.76 21.23
C VAL A 93 -8.09 46.71 20.56
N PRO A 94 -9.22 47.04 19.91
CA PRO A 94 -10.02 46.06 19.18
C PRO A 94 -9.24 45.38 18.05
N GLY A 95 -8.40 46.12 17.33
CA GLY A 95 -7.58 45.57 16.23
C GLY A 95 -6.50 44.62 16.72
N VAL A 96 -5.80 44.97 17.80
CA VAL A 96 -4.80 44.08 18.43
C VAL A 96 -5.48 42.86 19.07
N ALA A 97 -6.62 43.05 19.74
CA ALA A 97 -7.40 41.95 20.31
C ALA A 97 -7.89 40.99 19.22
N LEU A 98 -8.42 41.51 18.11
CA LEU A 98 -8.79 40.71 16.94
C LEU A 98 -7.59 39.92 16.42
N LEU A 99 -6.43 40.56 16.26
CA LEU A 99 -5.21 39.90 15.81
C LEU A 99 -4.81 38.75 16.74
N VAL A 100 -4.85 38.95 18.06
CA VAL A 100 -4.53 37.88 19.03
C VAL A 100 -5.55 36.75 18.95
N VAL A 101 -6.85 37.06 18.92
CA VAL A 101 -7.93 36.06 18.87
C VAL A 101 -7.85 35.23 17.58
N VAL A 102 -7.65 35.88 16.43
CA VAL A 102 -7.51 35.19 15.14
C VAL A 102 -6.25 34.30 15.14
N THR A 103 -5.13 34.82 15.62
CA THR A 103 -3.87 34.06 15.68
C THR A 103 -4.00 32.84 16.59
N LEU A 104 -4.58 33.02 17.78
CA LEU A 104 -4.79 31.95 18.74
C LEU A 104 -5.79 30.91 18.20
N GLY A 105 -6.90 31.35 17.60
CA GLY A 105 -7.89 30.47 16.99
C GLY A 105 -7.28 29.64 15.84
N PHE A 106 -6.45 30.27 15.01
CA PHE A 106 -5.76 29.57 13.92
C PHE A 106 -4.74 28.55 14.45
N TYR A 107 -3.98 28.92 15.49
CA TYR A 107 -3.04 28.02 16.14
C TYR A 107 -3.73 26.84 16.83
N LEU A 108 -4.83 27.06 17.55
CA LEU A 108 -5.58 25.96 18.18
C LEU A 108 -6.16 24.99 17.15
N LYS A 109 -6.49 25.49 15.94
CA LYS A 109 -7.01 24.66 14.85
C LYS A 109 -5.93 23.94 14.03
N THR A 110 -4.77 24.55 13.83
CA THR A 110 -3.75 24.05 12.88
C THR A 110 -2.37 23.78 13.48
N GLY A 111 -2.08 24.33 14.66
CA GLY A 111 -0.75 24.36 15.28
C GLY A 111 -0.32 23.06 15.97
N GLY A 112 -1.10 21.98 15.84
CA GLY A 112 -0.68 20.65 16.27
C GLY A 112 -0.71 20.40 17.79
N LEU A 113 -1.31 21.29 18.59
CA LEU A 113 -1.22 21.23 20.05
C LEU A 113 -1.79 19.93 20.62
N ALA A 114 -2.90 19.44 20.07
CA ALA A 114 -3.46 18.13 20.46
C ALA A 114 -2.48 16.99 20.17
N GLN A 115 -1.86 16.98 18.98
CA GLN A 115 -0.89 15.97 18.58
C GLN A 115 0.37 15.99 19.46
N VAL A 116 0.81 17.17 19.90
CA VAL A 116 1.94 17.30 20.84
C VAL A 116 1.58 16.75 22.21
N LEU A 117 0.37 17.02 22.72
CA LEU A 117 -0.10 16.46 23.98
C LEU A 117 -0.24 14.94 23.90
N ASP A 118 -0.81 14.43 22.81
CA ASP A 118 -0.92 12.99 22.55
C ASP A 118 0.46 12.34 22.46
N TRP A 119 1.42 12.97 21.77
CA TRP A 119 2.80 12.50 21.69
C TRP A 119 3.48 12.45 23.05
N GLN A 120 3.32 13.47 23.89
CA GLN A 120 3.84 13.48 25.27
C GLN A 120 3.21 12.37 26.11
N GLN A 121 1.91 12.13 25.94
CA GLN A 121 1.22 11.04 26.63
C GLN A 121 1.75 9.68 26.17
N VAL A 122 1.98 9.49 24.87
CA VAL A 122 2.57 8.27 24.33
C VAL A 122 3.97 8.05 24.91
N GLU A 123 4.82 9.06 24.93
CA GLU A 123 6.17 8.98 25.50
C GLU A 123 6.14 8.56 26.99
N ALA A 124 5.20 9.11 27.76
CA ALA A 124 5.00 8.72 29.15
C ALA A 124 4.48 7.27 29.32
N GLN A 125 3.71 6.75 28.36
CA GLN A 125 3.15 5.40 28.39
C GLN A 125 4.09 4.32 27.82
N MET A 126 5.17 4.72 27.12
CA MET A 126 6.08 3.79 26.45
C MET A 126 6.64 2.66 27.35
N PRO A 127 7.04 2.92 28.62
CA PRO A 127 7.53 1.85 29.49
C PRO A 127 6.48 0.75 29.74
N ASP A 128 5.21 1.13 29.93
CA ASP A 128 4.11 0.19 30.15
C ASP A 128 3.80 -0.62 28.88
N LEU A 129 3.72 0.07 27.73
CA LEU A 129 3.51 -0.58 26.43
C LEU A 129 4.61 -1.62 26.14
N ARG A 130 5.88 -1.27 26.40
CA ARG A 130 7.01 -2.20 26.25
C ARG A 130 6.94 -3.38 27.21
N ALA A 131 6.58 -3.14 28.47
CA ALA A 131 6.43 -4.19 29.48
C ALA A 131 5.33 -5.19 29.11
N ARG A 132 4.22 -4.71 28.55
CA ARG A 132 3.13 -5.57 28.05
C ARG A 132 3.55 -6.40 26.85
N VAL A 133 4.29 -5.83 25.90
CA VAL A 133 4.82 -6.60 24.74
C VAL A 133 5.80 -7.69 25.19
N ALA A 134 6.61 -7.41 26.20
CA ALA A 134 7.56 -8.38 26.74
C ALA A 134 6.89 -9.52 27.56
N ASN A 135 5.63 -9.35 27.96
CA ASN A 135 4.91 -10.31 28.78
C ASN A 135 3.84 -11.06 27.96
N GLU A 136 4.15 -12.29 27.56
CA GLU A 136 3.25 -13.15 26.78
C GLU A 136 1.90 -13.45 27.47
N ARG A 137 1.80 -13.28 28.79
CA ARG A 137 0.56 -13.49 29.56
C ARG A 137 -0.28 -12.22 29.71
N ALA A 138 0.23 -11.07 29.28
CA ALA A 138 -0.50 -9.81 29.34
C ALA A 138 -1.60 -9.78 28.27
N GLN A 139 -2.57 -8.88 28.47
CA GLN A 139 -3.59 -8.63 27.45
C GLN A 139 -2.92 -8.04 26.19
N PRO A 140 -3.22 -8.60 25.00
CA PRO A 140 -2.71 -8.08 23.74
C PRO A 140 -2.98 -6.58 23.58
N LEU A 141 -2.06 -5.88 22.92
CA LEU A 141 -2.26 -4.47 22.60
C LEU A 141 -3.42 -4.31 21.60
N SER A 142 -4.24 -3.29 21.81
CA SER A 142 -5.22 -2.86 20.82
C SER A 142 -4.53 -2.23 19.60
N MET A 143 -5.24 -2.11 18.48
CA MET A 143 -4.67 -1.51 17.26
C MET A 143 -4.21 -0.06 17.48
N GLU A 144 -4.93 0.70 18.31
CA GLU A 144 -4.55 2.05 18.69
C GLU A 144 -3.28 2.07 19.55
N GLU A 145 -3.16 1.15 20.50
CA GLU A 145 -1.95 1.01 21.32
C GLU A 145 -0.74 0.58 20.47
N ILE A 146 -0.92 -0.27 19.46
CA ILE A 146 0.12 -0.63 18.49
C ILE A 146 0.56 0.60 17.68
N ALA A 147 -0.38 1.44 17.24
CA ALA A 147 -0.06 2.69 16.55
C ALA A 147 0.71 3.68 17.44
N ARG A 148 0.32 3.80 18.72
CA ARG A 148 1.03 4.60 19.73
C ARG A 148 2.43 4.07 20.00
N LEU A 149 2.58 2.75 20.15
CA LEU A 149 3.88 2.09 20.28
C LEU A 149 4.77 2.42 19.07
N GLY A 150 4.22 2.39 17.84
CA GLY A 150 4.94 2.80 16.64
C GLY A 150 5.40 4.26 16.65
N LEU A 151 4.58 5.18 17.17
CA LEU A 151 4.97 6.59 17.35
C LEU A 151 6.10 6.75 18.38
N GLY A 152 5.98 6.09 19.52
CA GLY A 152 7.01 6.14 20.55
C GLY A 152 8.32 5.49 20.12
N LEU A 153 8.28 4.37 19.38
CA LEU A 153 9.47 3.75 18.79
C LEU A 153 10.18 4.68 17.80
N ARG A 154 9.44 5.32 16.88
CA ARG A 154 10.03 6.31 15.96
C ARG A 154 10.65 7.49 16.70
N THR A 155 10.06 7.91 17.82
CA THR A 155 10.62 8.98 18.66
C THR A 155 11.92 8.53 19.34
N ALA A 156 11.94 7.33 19.92
CA ALA A 156 13.14 6.76 20.54
C ALA A 156 14.28 6.58 19.52
N LEU A 157 13.96 6.11 18.31
CA LEU A 157 14.92 5.93 17.22
C LEU A 157 15.47 7.23 16.65
N GLN A 158 14.82 8.39 16.88
CA GLN A 158 15.44 9.69 16.58
C GLN A 158 16.56 10.04 17.57
N GLN A 159 16.53 9.48 18.78
CA GLN A 159 17.54 9.69 19.81
C GLN A 159 18.67 8.65 19.70
N ASP A 160 18.31 7.40 19.43
CA ASP A 160 19.24 6.29 19.24
C ASP A 160 18.86 5.49 17.97
N ASP A 161 19.43 5.90 16.85
CA ASP A 161 19.19 5.29 15.53
C ASP A 161 19.91 3.95 15.34
N ARG A 162 20.76 3.53 16.29
CA ARG A 162 21.50 2.26 16.25
C ARG A 162 20.82 1.16 17.06
N ASN A 163 19.68 1.44 17.67
CA ASN A 163 18.93 0.46 18.46
C ASN A 163 18.22 -0.56 17.57
N ILE A 164 18.87 -1.70 17.35
CA ILE A 164 18.36 -2.81 16.51
C ILE A 164 17.03 -3.35 17.06
N ASN A 165 16.87 -3.45 18.38
CA ASN A 165 15.64 -3.99 18.98
C ASN A 165 14.44 -3.09 18.68
N ASP A 166 14.61 -1.77 18.75
CA ASP A 166 13.55 -0.82 18.44
C ASP A 166 13.22 -0.79 16.94
N TRP A 167 14.22 -0.95 16.06
CA TRP A 167 13.98 -1.13 14.61
C TRP A 167 13.21 -2.42 14.32
N MET A 168 13.60 -3.54 14.93
CA MET A 168 12.90 -4.82 14.79
C MET A 168 11.45 -4.73 15.30
N MET A 169 11.24 -4.06 16.45
CA MET A 169 9.90 -3.85 17.00
C MET A 169 9.07 -2.95 16.10
N LEU A 170 9.65 -1.87 15.57
CA LEU A 170 8.98 -0.97 14.63
C LEU A 170 8.60 -1.70 13.35
N GLY A 171 9.45 -2.61 12.86
CA GLY A 171 9.15 -3.49 11.74
C GLY A 171 7.91 -4.36 12.00
N ARG A 172 7.86 -5.02 13.15
CA ARG A 172 6.72 -5.85 13.59
C ARG A 172 5.44 -5.02 13.76
N VAL A 173 5.54 -3.82 14.33
CA VAL A 173 4.43 -2.86 14.42
C VAL A 173 3.92 -2.46 13.03
N GLY A 174 4.84 -2.19 12.10
CA GLY A 174 4.50 -1.93 10.70
C GLY A 174 3.70 -3.08 10.08
N MET A 175 4.13 -4.32 10.29
CA MET A 175 3.39 -5.49 9.80
C MET A 175 2.01 -5.62 10.44
N ALA A 176 1.90 -5.43 11.75
CA ALA A 176 0.63 -5.51 12.48
C ALA A 176 -0.38 -4.45 12.01
N LEU A 177 0.10 -3.26 11.65
CA LEU A 177 -0.71 -2.16 11.11
C LEU A 177 -0.93 -2.25 9.59
N ASN A 178 -0.46 -3.32 8.94
CA ASN A 178 -0.45 -3.48 7.49
C ASN A 178 0.23 -2.30 6.75
N ASN A 179 1.21 -1.65 7.40
CA ASN A 179 2.02 -0.59 6.83
C ASN A 179 3.33 -1.19 6.30
N ALA A 180 3.26 -1.69 5.07
CA ALA A 180 4.38 -2.33 4.39
C ALA A 180 5.62 -1.43 4.34
N THR A 181 5.45 -0.13 4.05
CA THR A 181 6.56 0.82 3.98
C THR A 181 7.34 0.91 5.29
N THR A 182 6.64 1.06 6.43
CA THR A 182 7.28 1.11 7.75
C THR A 182 7.96 -0.21 8.09
N ALA A 183 7.28 -1.32 7.81
CA ALA A 183 7.83 -2.66 8.07
C ALA A 183 9.14 -2.88 7.30
N THR A 184 9.13 -2.66 5.99
CA THR A 184 10.28 -2.89 5.11
C THR A 184 11.45 -1.98 5.49
N GLN A 185 11.20 -0.68 5.70
CA GLN A 185 12.25 0.26 6.07
C GLN A 185 12.89 -0.08 7.41
N ALA A 186 12.08 -0.41 8.41
CA ALA A 186 12.58 -0.71 9.76
C ALA A 186 13.42 -1.99 9.79
N PHE A 187 12.95 -3.07 9.14
CA PHE A 187 13.73 -4.30 9.03
C PHE A 187 14.98 -4.14 8.15
N ALA A 188 14.91 -3.35 7.08
CA ALA A 188 16.08 -3.04 6.25
C ALA A 188 17.15 -2.28 7.06
N HIS A 189 16.75 -1.29 7.87
CA HIS A 189 17.67 -0.59 8.77
C HIS A 189 18.27 -1.53 9.82
N ALA A 190 17.47 -2.39 10.45
CA ALA A 190 17.98 -3.39 11.38
C ALA A 190 19.02 -4.31 10.70
N TYR A 191 18.74 -4.77 9.48
CA TYR A 191 19.64 -5.62 8.69
C TYR A 191 20.95 -4.93 8.29
N GLN A 192 20.91 -3.61 8.03
CA GLN A 192 22.13 -2.83 7.79
C GLN A 192 23.02 -2.74 9.05
N LEU A 193 22.40 -2.66 10.23
CA LEU A 193 23.12 -2.56 11.50
C LEU A 193 23.72 -3.90 11.96
N ASP A 194 23.00 -5.00 11.77
CA ASP A 194 23.46 -6.35 12.11
C ASP A 194 22.99 -7.42 11.10
N PRO A 195 23.73 -7.58 9.98
CA PRO A 195 23.41 -8.58 8.95
C PRO A 195 23.73 -10.02 9.38
N ASN A 196 24.42 -10.20 10.50
CA ASN A 196 24.84 -11.52 10.99
C ASN A 196 23.82 -12.14 11.95
N SER A 197 22.96 -11.32 12.57
CA SER A 197 21.90 -11.79 13.44
C SER A 197 20.82 -12.56 12.66
N LEU A 198 20.59 -13.80 13.10
CA LEU A 198 19.55 -14.69 12.56
C LEU A 198 18.15 -14.07 12.67
N GLU A 199 17.82 -13.46 13.82
CA GLU A 199 16.52 -12.80 14.04
C GLU A 199 16.31 -11.65 13.06
N VAL A 200 17.34 -10.83 12.84
CA VAL A 200 17.29 -9.68 11.94
C VAL A 200 17.16 -10.12 10.48
N ARG A 201 17.99 -11.09 10.05
CA ARG A 201 17.88 -11.69 8.71
C ARG A 201 16.49 -12.27 8.46
N LEU A 202 15.96 -13.00 9.43
CA LEU A 202 14.64 -13.61 9.31
C LEU A 202 13.53 -12.56 9.19
N GLY A 203 13.55 -11.52 10.04
CA GLY A 203 12.56 -10.44 9.98
C GLY A 203 12.61 -9.66 8.66
N TYR A 204 13.80 -9.39 8.14
CA TYR A 204 13.95 -8.74 6.84
C TYR A 204 13.53 -9.65 5.67
N ALA A 205 13.89 -10.93 5.70
CA ALA A 205 13.38 -11.87 4.71
C ALA A 205 11.85 -11.96 4.74
N GLU A 206 11.24 -12.02 5.93
CA GLU A 206 9.79 -12.11 6.10
C GLU A 206 9.07 -10.94 5.44
N VAL A 207 9.51 -9.70 5.65
CA VAL A 207 8.85 -8.55 5.01
C VAL A 207 9.04 -8.54 3.49
N LEU A 208 10.21 -8.97 2.98
CA LEU A 208 10.45 -9.08 1.54
C LEU A 208 9.55 -10.13 0.86
N THR A 209 9.26 -11.26 1.52
CA THR A 209 8.31 -12.27 0.98
C THR A 209 6.87 -11.79 0.86
N ARG A 210 6.52 -10.70 1.54
CA ARG A 210 5.18 -10.07 1.47
C ARG A 210 5.13 -8.92 0.46
N SER A 211 6.26 -8.57 -0.13
CA SER A 211 6.33 -7.51 -1.13
C SER A 211 5.66 -7.95 -2.43
N ASN A 212 5.05 -7.00 -3.13
CA ASN A 212 4.53 -7.23 -4.49
C ASN A 212 5.64 -7.13 -5.55
N ASP A 213 6.86 -6.73 -5.17
CA ASP A 213 8.00 -6.69 -6.07
C ASP A 213 8.61 -8.10 -6.24
N PRO A 214 8.69 -8.63 -7.48
CA PRO A 214 9.32 -9.93 -7.72
C PRO A 214 10.81 -9.99 -7.32
N GLU A 215 11.56 -8.89 -7.38
CA GLU A 215 12.98 -8.89 -7.00
C GLU A 215 13.14 -9.00 -5.48
N ASP A 216 12.25 -8.37 -4.69
CA ASP A 216 12.22 -8.55 -3.23
C ASP A 216 12.00 -10.02 -2.86
N ASN A 217 11.04 -10.69 -3.50
CA ASN A 217 10.73 -12.10 -3.27
C ASN A 217 11.91 -13.02 -3.63
N LYS A 218 12.63 -12.70 -4.72
CA LYS A 218 13.84 -13.41 -5.12
C LYS A 218 14.99 -13.18 -4.15
N GLN A 219 15.19 -11.96 -3.66
CA GLN A 219 16.16 -11.64 -2.62
C GLN A 219 15.85 -12.39 -1.32
N ALA A 220 14.58 -12.41 -0.90
CA ALA A 220 14.12 -13.17 0.26
C ALA A 220 14.45 -14.67 0.11
N THR A 221 14.12 -15.24 -1.05
CA THR A 221 14.42 -16.64 -1.37
C THR A 221 15.91 -16.96 -1.23
N GLN A 222 16.79 -16.10 -1.76
CA GLN A 222 18.24 -16.28 -1.65
C GLN A 222 18.70 -16.19 -0.19
N MET A 223 18.17 -15.25 0.59
CA MET A 223 18.50 -15.09 2.00
C MET A 223 18.07 -16.33 2.81
N LEU A 224 16.84 -16.82 2.61
CA LEU A 224 16.31 -18.00 3.28
C LEU A 224 17.09 -19.27 2.93
N ARG A 225 17.48 -19.45 1.66
CA ARG A 225 18.34 -20.57 1.24
C ARG A 225 19.70 -20.55 1.94
N LYS A 226 20.33 -19.37 2.08
CA LYS A 226 21.59 -19.23 2.82
C LYS A 226 21.41 -19.58 4.30
N MET A 227 20.34 -19.08 4.93
CA MET A 227 20.04 -19.37 6.33
C MET A 227 19.79 -20.87 6.57
N ILE A 228 19.12 -21.56 5.64
CA ILE A 228 18.94 -23.02 5.72
C ILE A 228 20.26 -23.76 5.55
N ALA A 229 21.18 -23.28 4.72
CA ALA A 229 22.51 -23.88 4.58
C ALA A 229 23.35 -23.75 5.86
N GLU A 230 23.08 -22.74 6.69
CA GLU A 230 23.70 -22.57 8.01
C GLU A 230 23.03 -23.46 9.08
N ASP A 231 21.70 -23.52 9.09
CA ASP A 231 20.91 -24.35 10.00
C ASP A 231 19.71 -24.99 9.29
N HIS A 232 19.87 -26.28 8.96
CA HIS A 232 18.85 -27.09 8.29
C HIS A 232 17.64 -27.45 9.17
N THR A 233 17.68 -27.13 10.46
CA THR A 233 16.65 -27.52 11.44
C THR A 233 15.73 -26.37 11.86
N ASN A 234 16.03 -25.15 11.41
CA ASN A 234 15.26 -23.98 11.79
C ASN A 234 13.85 -23.99 11.16
N MET A 235 12.87 -24.40 11.96
CA MET A 235 11.47 -24.49 11.54
C MET A 235 10.88 -23.18 11.01
N ARG A 236 11.31 -22.01 11.54
CA ARG A 236 10.80 -20.71 11.06
C ARG A 236 11.31 -20.40 9.65
N VAL A 237 12.59 -20.63 9.40
CA VAL A 237 13.20 -20.41 8.08
C VAL A 237 12.64 -21.38 7.05
N LEU A 238 12.51 -22.67 7.40
CA LEU A 238 11.91 -23.68 6.54
C LEU A 238 10.46 -23.34 6.17
N SER A 239 9.66 -22.94 7.16
CA SER A 239 8.27 -22.53 6.94
C SER A 239 8.19 -21.34 5.99
N LEU A 240 8.99 -20.30 6.22
CA LEU A 240 8.96 -19.09 5.41
C LEU A 240 9.45 -19.36 3.97
N LEU A 241 10.50 -20.19 3.80
CA LEU A 241 10.93 -20.61 2.47
C LEU A 241 9.83 -21.38 1.74
N ALA A 242 9.17 -22.32 2.41
CA ALA A 242 8.16 -23.17 1.79
C ALA A 242 6.95 -22.34 1.32
N PHE A 243 6.45 -21.44 2.17
CA PHE A 243 5.34 -20.56 1.80
C PHE A 243 5.73 -19.60 0.67
N ASN A 244 6.90 -18.95 0.76
CA ASN A 244 7.35 -18.07 -0.30
C ASN A 244 7.51 -18.80 -1.63
N ALA A 245 8.10 -20.00 -1.63
CA ALA A 245 8.25 -20.80 -2.83
C ALA A 245 6.89 -21.21 -3.44
N PHE A 246 5.91 -21.56 -2.61
CA PHE A 246 4.57 -21.91 -3.06
C PHE A 246 3.87 -20.72 -3.72
N GLU A 247 3.88 -19.55 -3.09
CA GLU A 247 3.28 -18.32 -3.63
C GLU A 247 3.93 -17.89 -4.96
N GLN A 248 5.24 -18.12 -5.11
CA GLN A 248 5.99 -17.83 -6.32
C GLN A 248 5.87 -18.93 -7.40
N GLY A 249 5.12 -20.01 -7.15
CA GLY A 249 4.94 -21.13 -8.08
C GLY A 249 6.13 -22.10 -8.17
N ASP A 250 7.15 -21.98 -7.32
CA ASP A 250 8.23 -22.96 -7.17
C ASP A 250 7.78 -24.11 -6.27
N PHE A 251 6.79 -24.88 -6.74
CA PHE A 251 6.18 -25.98 -6.01
C PHE A 251 7.19 -27.05 -5.59
N LYS A 252 8.21 -27.29 -6.42
CA LYS A 252 9.27 -28.26 -6.11
C LYS A 252 10.06 -27.84 -4.87
N GLN A 253 10.42 -26.57 -4.76
CA GLN A 253 11.08 -26.06 -3.56
C GLN A 253 10.15 -26.09 -2.35
N ALA A 254 8.88 -25.70 -2.51
CA ALA A 254 7.89 -25.73 -1.43
C ALA A 254 7.74 -27.15 -0.85
N ILE A 255 7.53 -28.15 -1.71
CA ILE A 255 7.43 -29.57 -1.34
C ILE A 255 8.69 -30.03 -0.60
N GLY A 256 9.88 -29.70 -1.12
CA GLY A 256 11.15 -30.08 -0.48
C GLY A 256 11.29 -29.52 0.94
N ALA A 257 10.99 -28.24 1.13
CA ALA A 257 11.07 -27.60 2.45
C ALA A 257 10.06 -28.20 3.44
N TRP A 258 8.81 -28.42 3.02
CA TRP A 258 7.79 -29.07 3.84
C TRP A 258 8.13 -30.51 4.21
N GLN A 259 8.73 -31.28 3.30
CA GLN A 259 9.19 -32.64 3.60
C GLN A 259 10.28 -32.66 4.68
N VAL A 260 11.19 -31.67 4.67
CA VAL A 260 12.18 -31.52 5.75
C VAL A 260 11.48 -31.19 7.06
N MET A 261 10.51 -30.27 7.07
CA MET A 261 9.73 -29.95 8.26
C MET A 261 9.03 -31.17 8.85
N LEU A 262 8.40 -32.02 8.03
CA LEU A 262 7.76 -33.26 8.51
C LEU A 262 8.73 -34.21 9.20
N LYS A 263 9.99 -34.27 8.77
CA LYS A 263 11.03 -35.11 9.41
C LYS A 263 11.48 -34.56 10.76
N LEU A 264 11.37 -33.24 10.97
CA LEU A 264 11.78 -32.57 12.20
C LEU A 264 10.65 -32.48 13.23
N LEU A 265 9.38 -32.62 12.80
CA LEU A 265 8.24 -32.56 13.69
C LEU A 265 8.14 -33.78 14.62
N PRO A 266 7.70 -33.60 15.88
CA PRO A 266 7.33 -34.71 16.75
C PRO A 266 6.20 -35.56 16.14
N ALA A 267 6.19 -36.86 16.45
CA ALA A 267 5.26 -37.83 15.85
C ALA A 267 3.77 -37.53 16.05
N ASN A 268 3.40 -36.68 17.03
CA ASN A 268 2.01 -36.33 17.34
C ASN A 268 1.71 -34.82 17.20
N ASP A 269 2.49 -34.12 16.37
CA ASP A 269 2.31 -32.69 16.15
C ASP A 269 1.16 -32.40 15.17
N GLN A 270 0.17 -31.61 15.60
CA GLN A 270 -1.00 -31.26 14.78
C GLN A 270 -0.64 -30.55 13.47
N ARG A 271 0.52 -29.89 13.40
CA ARG A 271 1.00 -29.21 12.18
C ARG A 271 1.34 -30.18 11.06
N ALA A 272 1.63 -31.44 11.38
CA ALA A 272 2.01 -32.44 10.38
C ALA A 272 0.92 -32.63 9.32
N GLU A 273 -0.36 -32.67 9.73
CA GLU A 273 -1.48 -32.81 8.79
C GLU A 273 -1.66 -31.58 7.89
N VAL A 274 -1.41 -30.38 8.40
CA VAL A 274 -1.43 -29.16 7.58
C VAL A 274 -0.34 -29.21 6.52
N ILE A 275 0.89 -29.57 6.91
CA ILE A 275 2.04 -29.64 6.00
C ILE A 275 1.82 -30.72 4.93
N LYS A 276 1.29 -31.89 5.30
CA LYS A 276 0.94 -32.94 4.33
C LYS A 276 -0.05 -32.43 3.29
N ARG A 277 -1.12 -31.74 3.70
CA ARG A 277 -2.09 -31.14 2.76
C ARG A 277 -1.45 -30.10 1.86
N SER A 278 -0.57 -29.25 2.38
CA SER A 278 0.16 -28.28 1.58
C SER A 278 1.06 -28.95 0.52
N ILE A 279 1.73 -30.05 0.87
CA ILE A 279 2.50 -30.86 -0.09
C ILE A 279 1.59 -31.40 -1.20
N GLU A 280 0.46 -32.00 -0.85
CA GLU A 280 -0.47 -32.55 -1.85
C GLU A 280 -1.02 -31.46 -2.78
N GLN A 281 -1.41 -30.31 -2.22
CA GLN A 281 -1.84 -29.16 -3.02
C GLN A 281 -0.75 -28.69 -3.99
N ALA A 282 0.50 -28.59 -3.54
CA ALA A 282 1.62 -28.20 -4.40
C ALA A 282 1.93 -29.24 -5.48
N LYS A 283 1.81 -30.54 -5.20
CA LYS A 283 1.97 -31.59 -6.22
C LYS A 283 0.91 -31.51 -7.30
N THR A 284 -0.35 -31.25 -6.92
CA THR A 284 -1.44 -31.04 -7.87
C THR A 284 -1.16 -29.83 -8.76
N GLN A 285 -0.71 -28.70 -8.18
CA GLN A 285 -0.38 -27.50 -8.95
C GLN A 285 0.91 -27.66 -9.80
N ALA A 286 1.86 -28.49 -9.35
CA ALA A 286 3.05 -28.85 -10.11
C ALA A 286 2.78 -29.84 -11.26
N GLY A 287 1.59 -30.45 -11.31
CA GLY A 287 1.26 -31.51 -12.25
C GLY A 287 2.01 -32.83 -12.01
N GLU A 288 2.67 -32.99 -10.85
CA GLU A 288 3.49 -34.16 -10.51
C GLU A 288 2.64 -35.39 -10.14
N GLU A 289 1.40 -35.18 -9.67
CA GLU A 289 0.42 -36.25 -9.43
C GLU A 289 -0.77 -36.13 -10.37
N THR A 290 -0.52 -36.14 -11.69
CA THR A 290 -1.56 -36.54 -12.63
C THR A 290 -1.81 -38.02 -12.44
N VAL A 291 -2.93 -38.36 -11.81
CA VAL A 291 -3.49 -39.71 -11.81
C VAL A 291 -3.55 -40.20 -13.27
N LYS A 292 -2.86 -41.29 -13.60
CA LYS A 292 -2.77 -41.81 -14.97
C LYS A 292 -3.44 -43.17 -15.06
N LEU A 293 -4.60 -43.21 -15.69
CA LEU A 293 -5.28 -44.44 -16.07
C LEU A 293 -4.72 -44.94 -17.40
N GLY A 294 -3.98 -46.04 -17.39
CA GLY A 294 -3.54 -46.72 -18.60
C GLY A 294 -4.71 -47.48 -19.23
N ILE A 295 -4.89 -47.38 -20.54
CA ILE A 295 -5.93 -48.08 -21.29
C ILE A 295 -5.30 -48.78 -22.47
N ASN A 296 -5.58 -50.07 -22.61
CA ASN A 296 -5.13 -50.89 -23.72
C ASN A 296 -6.35 -51.44 -24.48
N VAL A 297 -6.43 -51.13 -25.77
CA VAL A 297 -7.58 -51.40 -26.60
C VAL A 297 -7.24 -52.45 -27.64
N THR A 298 -8.06 -53.50 -27.70
CA THR A 298 -7.96 -54.59 -28.68
C THR A 298 -9.27 -54.73 -29.46
N LEU A 299 -9.20 -55.35 -30.64
CA LEU A 299 -10.38 -55.66 -31.46
C LEU A 299 -10.70 -57.15 -31.38
N SER A 300 -11.98 -57.51 -31.45
CA SER A 300 -12.38 -58.89 -31.74
C SER A 300 -12.11 -59.24 -33.22
N PRO A 301 -12.04 -60.52 -33.60
CA PRO A 301 -11.88 -60.91 -35.00
C PRO A 301 -12.99 -60.37 -35.91
N GLN A 302 -14.23 -60.29 -35.40
CA GLN A 302 -15.38 -59.74 -36.12
C GLN A 302 -15.25 -58.23 -36.32
N ALA A 303 -14.85 -57.50 -35.28
CA ALA A 303 -14.62 -56.05 -35.36
C ALA A 303 -13.44 -55.72 -36.27
N THR A 304 -12.41 -56.58 -36.32
CA THR A 304 -11.24 -56.42 -37.20
C THR A 304 -11.64 -56.50 -38.68
N ASN A 305 -12.51 -57.46 -39.03
CA ASN A 305 -12.99 -57.62 -40.41
C ASN A 305 -13.95 -56.52 -40.86
N ALA A 306 -14.66 -55.89 -39.92
CA ALA A 306 -15.66 -54.85 -40.16
C ALA A 306 -15.19 -53.45 -39.73
N LEU A 307 -13.87 -53.24 -39.65
CA LEU A 307 -13.29 -51.97 -39.24
C LEU A 307 -13.44 -50.93 -40.36
N PRO A 308 -14.00 -49.73 -40.08
CA PRO A 308 -14.13 -48.69 -41.10
C PRO A 308 -12.75 -48.12 -41.49
N GLN A 309 -12.61 -47.62 -42.72
CA GLN A 309 -11.35 -47.00 -43.19
C GLN A 309 -11.06 -45.64 -42.53
N GLN A 310 -12.10 -44.97 -42.02
CA GLN A 310 -12.02 -43.69 -41.33
C GLN A 310 -12.95 -43.71 -40.11
N GLY A 311 -12.58 -42.99 -39.06
CA GLY A 311 -13.37 -42.86 -37.86
C GLY A 311 -12.59 -42.24 -36.70
N THR A 312 -13.28 -42.01 -35.60
CA THR A 312 -12.72 -41.51 -34.35
C THR A 312 -12.98 -42.53 -33.25
N LEU A 313 -11.92 -42.86 -32.50
CA LEU A 313 -12.03 -43.62 -31.27
C LEU A 313 -12.45 -42.66 -30.15
N VAL A 314 -13.66 -42.84 -29.63
CA VAL A 314 -14.20 -42.07 -28.51
C VAL A 314 -14.09 -42.94 -27.25
N ILE A 315 -13.31 -42.44 -26.29
CA ILE A 315 -13.08 -43.08 -25.00
C ILE A 315 -13.82 -42.28 -23.94
N SER A 316 -14.67 -42.95 -23.16
CA SER A 316 -15.33 -42.36 -22.01
C SER A 316 -15.10 -43.20 -20.76
N VAL A 317 -14.81 -42.52 -19.66
CA VAL A 317 -14.63 -43.13 -18.34
C VAL A 317 -15.80 -42.70 -17.46
N THR A 318 -16.45 -43.64 -16.78
CA THR A 318 -17.51 -43.37 -15.80
C THR A 318 -17.18 -44.03 -14.46
N ASP A 319 -17.87 -43.62 -13.39
CA ASP A 319 -17.76 -44.22 -12.06
C ASP A 319 -18.67 -45.44 -11.86
N GLY A 320 -19.40 -45.85 -12.91
CA GLY A 320 -20.37 -46.95 -12.86
C GLY A 320 -21.73 -46.62 -12.22
N THR A 321 -21.89 -45.45 -11.59
CA THR A 321 -23.15 -45.04 -10.95
C THR A 321 -23.92 -44.02 -11.77
N ASN A 322 -23.22 -43.08 -12.41
CA ASN A 322 -23.81 -42.03 -13.22
C ASN A 322 -23.37 -42.20 -14.69
N PRO A 323 -24.31 -42.14 -15.67
CA PRO A 323 -23.99 -42.30 -17.09
C PRO A 323 -23.14 -41.16 -17.68
N VAL A 324 -23.05 -40.02 -17.00
CA VAL A 324 -22.20 -38.89 -17.44
C VAL A 324 -20.73 -39.25 -17.26
N PRO A 325 -19.88 -39.17 -18.30
CA PRO A 325 -18.45 -39.44 -18.19
C PRO A 325 -17.72 -38.46 -17.26
N VAL A 326 -16.74 -38.96 -16.51
CA VAL A 326 -15.79 -38.14 -15.74
C VAL A 326 -14.68 -37.60 -16.65
N ALA A 327 -14.22 -38.43 -17.58
CA ALA A 327 -13.19 -38.06 -18.55
C ALA A 327 -13.54 -38.59 -19.94
N VAL A 328 -13.21 -37.81 -20.97
CA VAL A 328 -13.42 -38.16 -22.37
C VAL A 328 -12.17 -37.86 -23.18
N LYS A 329 -11.78 -38.79 -24.05
CA LYS A 329 -10.68 -38.61 -24.99
C LYS A 329 -11.08 -39.09 -26.37
N GLN A 330 -10.76 -38.30 -27.39
CA GLN A 330 -10.98 -38.65 -28.78
C GLN A 330 -9.63 -38.85 -29.47
N LEU A 331 -9.49 -39.96 -30.19
CA LEU A 331 -8.28 -40.28 -30.94
C LEU A 331 -8.66 -40.63 -32.38
N PRO A 332 -7.84 -40.24 -33.39
CA PRO A 332 -8.06 -40.71 -34.75
C PRO A 332 -7.92 -42.24 -34.81
N LEU A 333 -8.77 -42.89 -35.61
CA LEU A 333 -8.72 -44.34 -35.77
C LEU A 333 -7.33 -44.78 -36.25
N SER A 334 -6.70 -45.67 -35.51
CA SER A 334 -5.31 -46.09 -35.68
C SER A 334 -5.21 -47.61 -35.73
N ARG A 335 -3.97 -48.13 -35.81
CA ARG A 335 -3.71 -49.58 -35.74
C ARG A 335 -3.94 -50.10 -34.31
N PHE A 336 -4.44 -51.32 -34.21
CA PHE A 336 -4.65 -52.04 -32.95
C PHE A 336 -3.63 -53.19 -32.81
N PRO A 337 -3.23 -53.59 -31.58
CA PRO A 337 -3.64 -53.03 -30.28
C PRO A 337 -3.13 -51.60 -30.08
N LEU A 338 -3.91 -50.80 -29.33
CA LEU A 338 -3.60 -49.39 -29.06
C LEU A 338 -3.55 -49.16 -27.55
N SER A 339 -2.45 -48.58 -27.06
CA SER A 339 -2.28 -48.25 -25.64
C SER A 339 -2.06 -46.74 -25.44
N PHE A 340 -2.73 -46.15 -24.46
CA PHE A 340 -2.62 -44.72 -24.10
C PHE A 340 -3.01 -44.50 -22.64
N SER A 341 -2.76 -43.29 -22.11
CA SER A 341 -3.19 -42.90 -20.77
C SER A 341 -4.20 -41.77 -20.80
N LEU A 342 -5.08 -41.75 -19.79
CA LEU A 342 -5.93 -40.61 -19.42
C LEU A 342 -5.50 -40.07 -18.06
N ASP A 343 -5.64 -38.78 -17.87
CA ASP A 343 -5.45 -38.10 -16.60
C ASP A 343 -6.52 -37.01 -16.39
N ASP A 344 -6.40 -36.25 -15.30
CA ASP A 344 -7.33 -35.18 -14.94
C ASP A 344 -7.46 -34.08 -15.99
N SER A 345 -6.47 -33.91 -16.89
CA SER A 345 -6.60 -32.97 -18.02
C SER A 345 -7.67 -33.40 -19.03
N ASN A 346 -8.12 -34.65 -18.97
CA ASN A 346 -9.18 -35.19 -19.83
C ASN A 346 -10.57 -35.12 -19.16
N ALA A 347 -10.70 -34.50 -17.99
CA ALA A 347 -11.96 -34.35 -17.29
C ALA A 347 -12.90 -33.35 -17.98
N MET A 348 -14.19 -33.68 -18.04
CA MET A 348 -15.22 -32.79 -18.64
C MET A 348 -15.71 -31.70 -17.68
N MET A 349 -15.57 -31.92 -16.37
CA MET A 349 -16.05 -31.03 -15.32
C MET A 349 -14.96 -30.84 -14.25
N PRO A 350 -14.67 -29.60 -13.81
CA PRO A 350 -13.67 -29.33 -12.77
C PRO A 350 -13.96 -30.04 -11.43
N GLU A 351 -15.24 -30.22 -11.11
CA GLU A 351 -15.70 -30.83 -9.85
C GLU A 351 -15.68 -32.37 -9.87
N ARG A 352 -15.38 -33.00 -11.01
CA ARG A 352 -15.48 -34.47 -11.19
C ARG A 352 -14.28 -35.02 -11.94
N LEU A 353 -13.12 -34.91 -11.29
CA LEU A 353 -11.83 -35.36 -11.80
C LEU A 353 -11.69 -36.89 -11.76
N LEU A 354 -10.76 -37.43 -12.56
CA LEU A 354 -10.43 -38.84 -12.59
C LEU A 354 -9.76 -39.26 -11.27
N SER A 355 -8.90 -38.40 -10.71
CA SER A 355 -8.26 -38.57 -9.40
C SER A 355 -9.21 -38.68 -8.22
N ALA A 356 -10.43 -38.16 -8.34
CA ALA A 356 -11.45 -38.23 -7.30
C ALA A 356 -12.25 -39.55 -7.33
N GLN A 357 -12.03 -40.42 -8.33
CA GLN A 357 -12.80 -41.66 -8.49
C GLN A 357 -12.16 -42.81 -7.72
N HIS A 358 -12.99 -43.60 -7.04
CA HIS A 358 -12.56 -44.82 -6.34
C HIS A 358 -12.75 -46.07 -7.19
N GLN A 359 -13.61 -45.97 -8.20
CA GLN A 359 -13.89 -47.02 -9.17
C GLN A 359 -14.09 -46.40 -10.53
N VAL A 360 -13.69 -47.11 -11.58
CA VAL A 360 -13.83 -46.65 -12.95
C VAL A 360 -14.32 -47.77 -13.87
N LYS A 361 -15.10 -47.38 -14.86
CA LYS A 361 -15.52 -48.21 -15.98
C LYS A 361 -15.17 -47.47 -17.27
N VAL A 362 -14.45 -48.15 -18.15
CA VAL A 362 -14.01 -47.59 -19.44
C VAL A 362 -14.89 -48.12 -20.55
N ARG A 363 -15.42 -47.22 -21.38
CA ARG A 363 -16.09 -47.54 -22.64
C ARG A 363 -15.29 -46.95 -23.80
N VAL A 364 -15.05 -47.76 -24.81
CA VAL A 364 -14.36 -47.37 -26.03
C VAL A 364 -15.28 -47.63 -27.22
N ARG A 365 -15.53 -46.62 -28.05
CA ARG A 365 -16.39 -46.70 -29.24
C ARG A 365 -15.66 -46.19 -30.48
N ILE A 366 -15.86 -46.84 -31.61
CA ILE A 366 -15.45 -46.36 -32.92
C ILE A 366 -16.66 -45.66 -33.54
N SER A 367 -16.55 -44.34 -33.70
CA SER A 367 -17.53 -43.48 -34.35
C SER A 367 -17.10 -43.21 -35.78
N GLN A 368 -17.98 -43.46 -36.75
CA GLN A 368 -17.67 -43.21 -38.17
C GLN A 368 -17.76 -41.71 -38.53
N ASP A 369 -18.59 -40.97 -37.82
CA ASP A 369 -18.92 -39.56 -38.04
C ASP A 369 -18.14 -38.59 -37.12
N GLY A 370 -17.36 -39.12 -36.18
CA GLY A 370 -16.59 -38.34 -35.21
C GLY A 370 -17.43 -37.73 -34.08
N LEU A 371 -18.74 -37.96 -34.04
CA LEU A 371 -19.62 -37.42 -33.02
C LEU A 371 -19.60 -38.26 -31.74
N ALA A 372 -19.73 -37.60 -30.59
CA ALA A 372 -19.75 -38.27 -29.29
C ALA A 372 -21.03 -39.09 -29.05
N THR A 373 -22.10 -38.83 -29.80
CA THR A 373 -23.37 -39.56 -29.76
C THR A 373 -23.25 -40.95 -30.41
N PRO A 374 -23.76 -42.02 -29.77
CA PRO A 374 -23.77 -43.35 -30.37
C PRO A 374 -24.70 -43.43 -31.58
N HIS A 375 -24.25 -44.07 -32.67
CA HIS A 375 -25.05 -44.41 -33.84
C HIS A 375 -25.17 -45.93 -33.99
N ALA A 376 -26.30 -46.39 -34.54
CA ALA A 376 -26.52 -47.80 -34.83
C ALA A 376 -25.42 -48.33 -35.77
N GLY A 377 -24.83 -49.48 -35.43
CA GLY A 377 -23.71 -50.09 -36.15
C GLY A 377 -22.31 -49.67 -35.67
N ASP A 378 -22.19 -48.71 -34.75
CA ASP A 378 -20.89 -48.35 -34.16
C ASP A 378 -20.32 -49.50 -33.33
N TRP A 379 -19.05 -49.82 -33.55
CA TRP A 379 -18.35 -50.82 -32.75
C TRP A 379 -17.95 -50.25 -31.39
N PHE A 380 -18.22 -50.98 -30.31
CA PHE A 380 -17.81 -50.59 -28.96
C PHE A 380 -17.37 -51.77 -28.09
N GLY A 381 -16.64 -51.44 -27.03
CA GLY A 381 -16.19 -52.33 -25.97
C GLY A 381 -16.26 -51.64 -24.62
N GLU A 382 -16.44 -52.42 -23.55
CA GLU A 382 -16.51 -51.92 -22.17
C GLU A 382 -15.70 -52.81 -21.24
N SER A 383 -15.02 -52.19 -20.29
CA SER A 383 -14.43 -52.90 -19.16
C SER A 383 -15.49 -53.27 -18.11
N ALA A 384 -15.13 -54.20 -17.22
CA ALA A 384 -15.81 -54.31 -15.93
C ALA A 384 -15.55 -53.04 -15.10
N LEU A 385 -16.44 -52.77 -14.13
CA LEU A 385 -16.20 -51.77 -13.10
C LEU A 385 -15.05 -52.28 -12.20
N GLN A 386 -14.01 -51.48 -12.04
CA GLN A 386 -12.81 -51.85 -11.29
C GLN A 386 -12.44 -50.75 -10.30
N ASN A 387 -11.82 -51.15 -9.19
CA ASN A 387 -11.26 -50.19 -8.24
C ASN A 387 -10.12 -49.40 -8.88
N PHE A 388 -10.01 -48.13 -8.53
CA PHE A 388 -9.04 -47.21 -9.10
C PHE A 388 -8.31 -46.47 -7.99
N SER A 389 -6.98 -46.50 -8.04
CA SER A 389 -6.06 -45.84 -7.11
C SER A 389 -5.06 -44.94 -7.83
N GLY A 390 -5.18 -44.82 -9.16
CA GLY A 390 -4.50 -43.82 -9.98
C GLY A 390 -3.29 -44.31 -10.78
N LYS A 391 -3.08 -45.64 -10.85
CA LYS A 391 -1.95 -46.26 -11.58
C LYS A 391 -2.32 -47.55 -12.33
N GLU A 392 -3.61 -47.88 -12.37
CA GLU A 392 -4.10 -49.10 -12.99
C GLU A 392 -4.03 -49.05 -14.52
N GLN A 393 -3.96 -50.24 -15.11
CA GLN A 393 -4.08 -50.45 -16.55
C GLN A 393 -5.34 -51.27 -16.83
N ILE A 394 -6.21 -50.76 -17.69
CA ILE A 394 -7.48 -51.40 -18.05
C ILE A 394 -7.44 -51.86 -19.51
N ASP A 395 -7.66 -53.15 -19.71
CA ASP A 395 -7.85 -53.73 -21.02
C ASP A 395 -9.32 -53.62 -21.46
N VAL A 396 -9.54 -53.15 -22.69
CA VAL A 396 -10.87 -53.07 -23.32
C VAL A 396 -10.81 -53.77 -24.67
N GLN A 397 -11.68 -54.76 -24.86
CA GLN A 397 -11.88 -55.38 -26.17
C GLN A 397 -13.14 -54.83 -26.83
N ILE A 398 -12.99 -54.27 -28.03
CA ILE A 398 -14.10 -53.84 -28.87
C ILE A 398 -14.69 -55.07 -29.55
N ASN A 399 -15.90 -55.47 -29.14
CA ASN A 399 -16.51 -56.73 -29.54
C ASN A 399 -18.03 -56.68 -29.74
N LYS A 400 -18.68 -55.52 -29.53
CA LYS A 400 -20.13 -55.34 -29.68
C LYS A 400 -20.42 -54.22 -30.69
N GLN A 401 -21.62 -54.24 -31.26
CA GLN A 401 -22.15 -53.14 -32.06
C GLN A 401 -23.32 -52.49 -31.34
N VAL A 402 -23.44 -51.17 -31.47
CA VAL A 402 -24.63 -50.44 -31.05
C VAL A 402 -25.80 -50.94 -31.91
N PRO A 403 -26.91 -51.39 -31.27
CA PRO A 403 -28.04 -51.99 -31.97
C PRO A 403 -28.77 -51.01 -32.91
#